data_AF-A0A2D6LSJ7-F1
#
_entry.id   AF-A0A2D6LSJ7-F1
#
_cell.length_a   1.000
_cell.length_b   1.000
_cell.length_c   1.000
_cell.angle_alpha   90.00
_cell.angle_beta   90.00
_cell.angle_gamma   90.00
#
_symmetry.space_group_name_H-M   'P 1'
#
loop_
_entity.id
_entity.type
_entity.pdbx_description
1 polymer ?
#
loop_
_entity_poly.entity_id
_entity_poly.type
_entity_poly.pdbx_seq_one_letter_code
_entity_poly.pdbx_strand_id
1 'polypeptide(L)'
;MRSIVLIFLVVTCLAKAQKPETTFTIDAGEVIGENTEFWKAAGSDHLFYHVTRPSGQSLLDRMEATKSHKYLRTHHTFVQDRKKGVLRGQNVYSEDKNGNPFYDFSNVNKVFGEYVKRGLKPVVEYDYLPKQLGNKTNEGSNGNDEGMKMQNIGPNDWKKWSDLMKAATQNFIDVFGEEEVRTWYFEVWNEPDGWPLDQLDVFYKMYDVFVDAVTSVNDEFRVGGPACYHEYFLRPFLNHVVNGTNHVTGGKGTRIDFISYHIYGLSGKWLNSEPHIQPQVQRFSQSILWLKRLMKDFPELKGTEFHINEWGMSSNFYRTVKDHPDLVYRNNEESPLFLVKLVNSLYQIEDKYNFPISMLLYWGFCGEADANEVFAGKRELTIAGNIPKPVQTGFEMLAQLREKRIQVLRQKKDSRFGVLATKSGNGEMALIAYNYNETDRGGENKEKVTLQFIGLEPNSTYHVEQTKLDQNNNNTYSAWEKAGSPASLSKAEIAKLKGVASLDSGRKEDFVTDNKGNAKLEIDMATHTMQLLDIEKSPSF
;
A
#
# COMPACT_ATOMS: atom_id res chain seq x y z
N MET A 1 -2.70 -55.82 64.33
CA MET A 1 -2.31 -56.81 63.30
C MET A 1 -2.93 -56.36 61.99
N ARG A 2 -2.10 -56.14 60.95
CA ARG A 2 -2.41 -55.76 59.55
C ARG A 2 -2.93 -54.34 59.28
N SER A 3 -2.00 -53.42 59.03
CA SER A 3 -2.24 -52.19 58.25
C SER A 3 -2.23 -52.54 56.76
N ILE A 4 -3.32 -52.25 56.06
CA ILE A 4 -3.42 -52.36 54.60
C ILE A 4 -2.98 -51.02 54.01
N VAL A 5 -1.87 -51.01 53.27
CA VAL A 5 -1.45 -49.86 52.45
C VAL A 5 -2.12 -50.01 51.09
N LEU A 6 -3.05 -49.11 50.78
CA LEU A 6 -3.69 -49.01 49.47
C LEU A 6 -2.87 -48.04 48.61
N ILE A 7 -2.08 -48.56 47.67
CA ILE A 7 -1.36 -47.75 46.68
C ILE A 7 -2.35 -47.41 45.56
N PHE A 8 -2.79 -46.16 45.50
CA PHE A 8 -3.53 -45.62 44.36
C PHE A 8 -2.53 -45.32 43.23
N LEU A 9 -2.51 -46.17 42.21
CA LEU A 9 -1.79 -45.91 40.96
C LEU A 9 -2.64 -44.94 40.12
N VAL A 10 -2.32 -43.65 40.15
CA VAL A 10 -2.93 -42.67 39.24
C VAL A 10 -2.26 -42.81 37.88
N VAL A 11 -2.93 -43.54 36.97
CA VAL A 11 -2.57 -43.56 35.55
C VAL A 11 -3.08 -42.26 34.93
N THR A 12 -2.24 -41.24 34.86
CA THR A 12 -2.51 -40.07 34.02
C THR A 12 -2.36 -40.47 32.56
N CYS A 13 -3.47 -40.79 31.89
CA CYS A 13 -3.55 -40.79 30.45
C CYS A 13 -3.35 -39.34 29.95
N LEU A 14 -2.11 -38.99 29.62
CA LEU A 14 -1.80 -37.84 28.79
C LEU A 14 -2.28 -38.16 27.37
N ALA A 15 -3.57 -37.92 27.11
CA ALA A 15 -4.04 -37.75 25.75
C ALA A 15 -3.29 -36.55 25.17
N LYS A 16 -2.32 -36.79 24.27
CA LYS A 16 -1.80 -35.73 23.40
C LYS A 16 -3.00 -35.23 22.60
N ALA A 17 -3.57 -34.10 23.00
CA ALA A 17 -4.54 -33.41 22.18
C ALA A 17 -3.84 -33.12 20.84
N GLN A 18 -4.26 -33.83 19.79
CA GLN A 18 -3.79 -33.57 18.44
C GLN A 18 -4.16 -32.13 18.13
N LYS A 19 -3.17 -31.27 17.89
CA LYS A 19 -3.42 -29.87 17.52
C LYS A 19 -4.39 -29.92 16.33
N PRO A 20 -5.53 -29.19 16.37
CA PRO A 20 -6.49 -29.21 15.29
C PRO A 20 -5.80 -28.75 14.00
N GLU A 21 -5.99 -29.52 12.94
CA GLU A 21 -5.39 -29.29 11.63
C GLU A 21 -5.94 -28.01 11.00
N THR A 22 -5.06 -27.09 10.60
CA THR A 22 -5.47 -25.85 9.92
C THR A 22 -5.84 -26.19 8.48
N THR A 23 -7.14 -26.12 8.16
CA THR A 23 -7.67 -26.48 6.85
C THR A 23 -8.37 -25.29 6.17
N PHE A 24 -8.06 -25.10 4.88
CA PHE A 24 -8.76 -24.18 3.97
C PHE A 24 -9.37 -24.96 2.81
N THR A 25 -10.61 -24.67 2.47
CA THR A 25 -11.24 -25.17 1.25
C THR A 25 -11.14 -24.09 0.18
N ILE A 26 -10.56 -24.44 -0.97
CA ILE A 26 -10.41 -23.58 -2.15
C ILE A 26 -11.44 -24.07 -3.18
N ASP A 27 -12.47 -23.28 -3.42
CA ASP A 27 -13.48 -23.60 -4.43
C ASP A 27 -13.07 -22.98 -5.76
N ALA A 28 -12.46 -23.80 -6.62
CA ALA A 28 -12.02 -23.38 -7.95
C ALA A 28 -13.19 -23.12 -8.90
N GLY A 29 -14.40 -23.60 -8.58
CA GLY A 29 -15.61 -23.36 -9.35
C GLY A 29 -16.22 -21.98 -9.08
N GLU A 30 -16.06 -21.45 -7.87
CA GLU A 30 -16.74 -20.24 -7.42
C GLU A 30 -15.85 -18.98 -7.53
N VAL A 31 -16.14 -18.13 -8.51
CA VAL A 31 -15.55 -16.78 -8.62
C VAL A 31 -16.34 -15.81 -7.77
N ILE A 32 -15.65 -15.13 -6.84
CA ILE A 32 -16.28 -14.21 -5.87
C ILE A 32 -16.04 -12.72 -6.17
N GLY A 33 -15.14 -12.41 -7.11
CA GLY A 33 -14.88 -11.03 -7.50
C GLY A 33 -13.68 -10.88 -8.42
N GLU A 34 -13.43 -9.65 -8.87
CA GLU A 34 -12.20 -9.31 -9.59
C GLU A 34 -11.02 -9.20 -8.62
N ASN A 35 -9.84 -9.56 -9.09
CA ASN A 35 -8.60 -9.10 -8.49
C ASN A 35 -8.30 -7.71 -9.07
N THR A 36 -8.71 -6.65 -8.36
CA THR A 36 -8.57 -5.26 -8.83
C THR A 36 -7.14 -4.73 -8.74
N GLU A 37 -6.23 -5.50 -8.13
CA GLU A 37 -4.81 -5.16 -7.93
C GLU A 37 -4.62 -3.81 -7.21
N PHE A 38 -5.57 -3.43 -6.34
CA PHE A 38 -5.63 -2.11 -5.69
C PHE A 38 -4.36 -1.75 -4.89
N TRP A 39 -3.55 -2.74 -4.50
CA TRP A 39 -2.28 -2.55 -3.79
C TRP A 39 -1.11 -2.11 -4.68
N LYS A 40 -1.25 -2.10 -6.01
CA LYS A 40 -0.17 -1.73 -6.94
C LYS A 40 0.08 -0.22 -6.95
N ALA A 41 0.34 0.36 -5.79
CA ALA A 41 0.56 1.78 -5.62
C ALA A 41 1.64 2.07 -4.56
N ALA A 42 2.51 3.03 -4.85
CA ALA A 42 3.52 3.51 -3.91
C ALA A 42 3.63 5.04 -3.95
N GLY A 43 4.33 5.63 -2.98
CA GLY A 43 4.54 7.08 -2.96
C GLY A 43 5.74 7.53 -2.15
N SER A 44 6.06 8.82 -2.24
CA SER A 44 7.19 9.40 -1.51
C SER A 44 7.07 10.90 -1.28
N ASP A 45 7.81 11.42 -0.30
CA ASP A 45 7.91 12.87 -0.04
C ASP A 45 8.80 13.61 -1.08
N HIS A 46 9.29 12.91 -2.11
CA HIS A 46 10.43 13.35 -2.94
C HIS A 46 10.17 13.16 -4.45
N LEU A 47 9.30 13.97 -5.06
CA LEU A 47 8.95 13.90 -6.48
C LEU A 47 10.16 13.69 -7.41
N PHE A 48 11.19 14.53 -7.31
CA PHE A 48 12.33 14.45 -8.23
C PHE A 48 13.32 13.32 -7.97
N TYR A 49 13.29 12.68 -6.81
CA TYR A 49 14.21 11.57 -6.52
C TYR A 49 13.95 10.38 -7.44
N HIS A 50 12.74 10.26 -7.95
CA HIS A 50 12.33 9.13 -8.76
C HIS A 50 13.10 9.09 -10.09
N VAL A 51 13.53 10.25 -10.61
CA VAL A 51 14.15 10.34 -11.94
C VAL A 51 15.52 11.00 -11.95
N THR A 52 15.84 11.85 -10.97
CA THR A 52 17.15 12.55 -10.92
C THR A 52 18.27 11.70 -10.32
N ARG A 53 17.93 10.52 -9.79
CA ARG A 53 18.87 9.60 -9.15
C ARG A 53 18.86 8.23 -9.85
N PRO A 54 20.02 7.58 -10.03
CA PRO A 54 20.07 6.23 -10.59
C PRO A 54 19.27 5.19 -9.79
N SER A 55 19.15 5.39 -8.47
CA SER A 55 18.35 4.52 -7.60
C SER A 55 16.85 4.57 -7.94
N GLY A 56 16.32 5.75 -8.21
CA GLY A 56 14.92 5.93 -8.60
C GLY A 56 14.62 5.25 -9.94
N GLN A 57 15.45 5.50 -10.96
CA GLN A 57 15.35 4.85 -12.27
C GLN A 57 15.41 3.32 -12.14
N SER A 58 16.33 2.80 -11.33
CA SER A 58 16.44 1.35 -11.09
C SER A 58 15.21 0.74 -10.42
N LEU A 59 14.51 1.49 -9.56
CA LEU A 59 13.28 1.02 -8.95
C LEU A 59 12.12 1.08 -9.95
N LEU A 60 12.01 2.13 -10.76
CA LEU A 60 11.00 2.22 -11.82
C LEU A 60 11.15 1.09 -12.85
N ASP A 61 12.37 0.80 -13.29
CA ASP A 61 12.67 -0.32 -14.21
C ASP A 61 12.25 -1.68 -13.59
N ARG A 62 12.47 -1.86 -12.28
CA ARG A 62 12.03 -3.07 -11.56
C ARG A 62 10.51 -3.15 -11.46
N MET A 63 9.84 -2.03 -11.17
CA MET A 63 8.38 -1.97 -11.10
C MET A 63 7.74 -2.36 -12.44
N GLU A 64 8.28 -1.88 -13.55
CA GLU A 64 7.87 -2.26 -14.91
C GLU A 64 8.10 -3.76 -15.15
N ALA A 65 9.32 -4.24 -14.94
CA ALA A 65 9.70 -5.62 -15.23
C ALA A 65 8.88 -6.65 -14.43
N THR A 66 8.53 -6.30 -13.18
CA THR A 66 7.80 -7.19 -12.26
C THR A 66 6.30 -6.93 -12.23
N LYS A 67 5.82 -5.87 -12.90
CA LYS A 67 4.42 -5.39 -12.84
C LYS A 67 3.90 -5.23 -11.41
N SER A 68 4.78 -4.91 -10.47
CA SER A 68 4.48 -4.85 -9.03
C SER A 68 3.72 -3.58 -8.64
N HIS A 69 3.78 -2.53 -9.46
CA HIS A 69 3.17 -1.23 -9.20
C HIS A 69 2.50 -0.69 -10.47
N LYS A 70 1.53 0.20 -10.28
CA LYS A 70 0.73 0.86 -11.31
C LYS A 70 0.57 2.35 -11.05
N TYR A 71 0.43 2.76 -9.79
CA TYR A 71 0.25 4.16 -9.40
C TYR A 71 1.40 4.69 -8.55
N LEU A 72 1.81 5.93 -8.78
CA LEU A 72 2.81 6.64 -7.97
C LEU A 72 2.27 8.01 -7.50
N ARG A 73 2.29 8.27 -6.19
CA ARG A 73 1.93 9.56 -5.57
C ARG A 73 3.15 10.23 -4.97
N THR A 74 3.24 11.55 -5.09
CA THR A 74 4.33 12.31 -4.46
C THR A 74 3.86 13.69 -4.04
N HIS A 75 4.41 14.18 -2.94
CA HIS A 75 4.22 15.57 -2.54
C HIS A 75 5.09 16.54 -3.37
N HIS A 76 4.80 17.82 -3.19
CA HIS A 76 5.53 18.98 -3.70
C HIS A 76 5.48 19.16 -5.21
N THR A 77 4.32 18.91 -5.83
CA THR A 77 4.12 19.10 -7.28
C THR A 77 4.33 20.55 -7.70
N PHE A 78 3.86 21.52 -6.91
CA PHE A 78 3.86 22.94 -7.24
C PHE A 78 4.84 23.80 -6.43
N VAL A 79 5.39 23.27 -5.34
CA VAL A 79 6.31 24.02 -4.47
C VAL A 79 7.74 23.53 -4.59
N GLN A 80 8.66 24.49 -4.55
CA GLN A 80 10.05 24.15 -4.36
C GLN A 80 10.26 23.69 -2.93
N ASP A 81 10.77 22.47 -2.81
CA ASP A 81 11.37 21.99 -1.58
C ASP A 81 12.84 21.63 -1.83
N ARG A 82 13.71 22.05 -0.90
CA ARG A 82 15.12 21.63 -0.85
C ARG A 82 15.45 21.08 0.53
N LYS A 83 15.99 19.87 0.58
CA LYS A 83 16.50 19.26 1.81
C LYS A 83 17.90 18.71 1.58
N LYS A 84 18.86 19.10 2.44
CA LYS A 84 20.28 18.72 2.34
C LYS A 84 20.88 18.93 0.93
N GLY A 85 20.52 20.04 0.27
CA GLY A 85 21.04 20.40 -1.06
C GLY A 85 20.32 19.76 -2.25
N VAL A 86 19.38 18.84 -2.04
CA VAL A 86 18.65 18.16 -3.11
C VAL A 86 17.27 18.79 -3.32
N LEU A 87 16.91 19.03 -4.58
CA LEU A 87 15.61 19.53 -4.98
C LEU A 87 14.59 18.39 -4.93
N ARG A 88 13.54 18.53 -4.11
CA ARG A 88 12.49 17.51 -3.91
C ARG A 88 11.19 17.84 -4.65
N GLY A 89 10.91 19.12 -4.84
CA GLY A 89 9.78 19.65 -5.62
C GLY A 89 10.17 20.92 -6.39
N GLN A 90 9.35 21.36 -7.34
CA GLN A 90 9.64 22.52 -8.22
C GLN A 90 8.72 23.69 -7.87
N ASN A 91 9.26 24.90 -7.86
CA ASN A 91 8.43 26.10 -7.85
C ASN A 91 7.89 26.31 -9.27
N VAL A 92 6.66 25.88 -9.52
CA VAL A 92 6.04 25.93 -10.86
C VAL A 92 5.46 27.30 -11.19
N TYR A 93 5.37 28.20 -10.20
CA TYR A 93 4.70 29.49 -10.32
C TYR A 93 5.66 30.64 -10.03
N SER A 94 5.68 31.65 -10.89
CA SER A 94 6.29 32.95 -10.61
C SER A 94 5.49 34.07 -11.24
N GLU A 95 5.85 35.32 -10.97
CA GLU A 95 5.18 36.49 -11.53
C GLU A 95 6.20 37.47 -12.12
N ASP A 96 5.83 38.16 -13.20
CA ASP A 96 6.57 39.32 -13.69
C ASP A 96 6.41 40.55 -12.77
N LYS A 97 7.02 41.68 -13.15
CA LYS A 97 6.93 42.94 -12.39
C LYS A 97 5.51 43.53 -12.35
N ASN A 98 4.62 43.11 -13.26
CA ASN A 98 3.24 43.56 -13.35
C ASN A 98 2.26 42.59 -12.67
N GLY A 99 2.76 41.49 -12.09
CA GLY A 99 1.95 40.47 -11.44
C GLY A 99 1.36 39.42 -12.38
N ASN A 100 1.82 39.35 -13.64
CA ASN A 100 1.39 38.33 -14.59
C ASN A 100 2.06 36.98 -14.28
N PRO A 101 1.31 35.87 -14.28
CA PRO A 101 1.85 34.56 -13.94
C PRO A 101 2.76 34.00 -15.04
N PHE A 102 3.83 33.33 -14.62
CA PHE A 102 4.62 32.41 -15.44
C PHE A 102 4.59 31.02 -14.82
N TYR A 103 4.42 30.02 -15.68
CA TYR A 103 4.37 28.61 -15.30
C TYR A 103 5.55 27.83 -15.87
N ASP A 104 6.19 27.00 -15.04
CA ASP A 104 7.24 26.06 -15.47
C ASP A 104 6.96 24.67 -14.90
N PHE A 105 6.39 23.81 -15.76
CA PHE A 105 6.09 22.41 -15.44
C PHE A 105 7.18 21.43 -15.91
N SER A 106 8.32 21.94 -16.39
CA SER A 106 9.29 21.12 -17.13
C SER A 106 9.87 19.94 -16.34
N ASN A 107 10.09 20.07 -15.02
CA ASN A 107 10.61 18.96 -14.23
C ASN A 107 9.51 18.01 -13.76
N VAL A 108 8.31 18.52 -13.48
CA VAL A 108 7.13 17.66 -13.21
C VAL A 108 6.87 16.78 -14.44
N ASN A 109 6.87 17.36 -15.64
CA ASN A 109 6.69 16.63 -16.89
C ASN A 109 7.78 15.57 -17.12
N LYS A 110 9.04 15.87 -16.78
CA LYS A 110 10.12 14.86 -16.84
C LYS A 110 9.84 13.68 -15.91
N VAL A 111 9.37 13.93 -14.69
CA VAL A 111 9.06 12.86 -13.74
C VAL A 111 7.92 12.00 -14.24
N PHE A 112 6.80 12.60 -14.58
CA PHE A 112 5.62 11.87 -15.04
C PHE A 112 5.88 11.17 -16.38
N GLY A 113 6.71 11.75 -17.25
CA GLY A 113 7.14 11.08 -18.48
C GLY A 113 7.90 9.77 -18.23
N GLU A 114 8.74 9.70 -17.20
CA GLU A 114 9.43 8.46 -16.83
C GLU A 114 8.49 7.42 -16.22
N TYR A 115 7.38 7.84 -15.60
CA TYR A 115 6.33 6.94 -15.13
C TYR A 115 5.55 6.36 -16.32
N VAL A 116 5.00 7.24 -17.16
CA VAL A 116 4.16 6.87 -18.32
C VAL A 116 4.93 5.95 -19.27
N LYS A 117 6.22 6.24 -19.52
CA LYS A 117 7.10 5.42 -20.35
C LYS A 117 7.15 3.95 -19.91
N ARG A 118 6.93 3.69 -18.61
CA ARG A 118 6.99 2.38 -17.97
C ARG A 118 5.61 1.81 -17.60
N GLY A 119 4.54 2.44 -18.10
CA GLY A 119 3.16 2.06 -17.81
C GLY A 119 2.69 2.40 -16.39
N LEU A 120 3.46 3.22 -15.66
CA LEU A 120 3.10 3.74 -14.34
C LEU A 120 2.33 5.06 -14.49
N LYS A 121 1.41 5.30 -13.56
CA LYS A 121 0.46 6.42 -13.63
C LYS A 121 0.60 7.31 -12.40
N PRO A 122 0.70 8.64 -12.55
CA PRO A 122 0.73 9.52 -11.41
C PRO A 122 -0.66 9.58 -10.74
N VAL A 123 -0.63 9.63 -9.40
CA VAL A 123 -1.69 10.25 -8.60
C VAL A 123 -1.20 11.67 -8.34
N VAL A 124 -1.79 12.62 -9.06
CA VAL A 124 -1.32 14.00 -9.12
C VAL A 124 -1.88 14.75 -7.92
N GLU A 125 -1.01 15.12 -7.00
CA GLU A 125 -1.36 15.94 -5.84
C GLU A 125 -1.10 17.42 -6.17
N TYR A 126 -2.14 18.25 -6.15
CA TYR A 126 -2.01 19.70 -6.33
C TYR A 126 -1.59 20.33 -5.01
N ASP A 127 -0.29 20.24 -4.72
CA ASP A 127 0.31 20.61 -3.45
C ASP A 127 1.74 21.21 -3.56
N TYR A 128 2.24 21.90 -2.55
CA TYR A 128 1.46 22.78 -1.68
C TYR A 128 1.26 24.11 -2.44
N LEU A 129 0.90 25.16 -1.72
CA LEU A 129 0.70 26.47 -2.32
C LEU A 129 2.04 27.16 -2.62
N PRO A 130 2.30 27.61 -3.87
CA PRO A 130 3.49 28.41 -4.19
C PRO A 130 3.60 29.65 -3.29
N LYS A 131 4.83 29.97 -2.85
CA LYS A 131 5.09 31.02 -1.85
C LYS A 131 4.50 32.39 -2.21
N GLN A 132 4.45 32.73 -3.50
CA GLN A 132 3.89 34.01 -3.98
C GLN A 132 2.36 34.05 -3.88
N LEU A 133 1.70 32.89 -3.92
CA LEU A 133 0.25 32.76 -3.77
C LEU A 133 -0.18 32.56 -2.31
N GLY A 134 0.74 32.30 -1.38
CA GLY A 134 0.42 32.16 0.04
C GLY A 134 -0.18 33.42 0.68
N ASN A 135 -1.30 33.27 1.39
CA ASN A 135 -1.81 34.34 2.25
C ASN A 135 -0.89 34.52 3.47
N LYS A 136 -0.32 35.73 3.61
CA LYS A 136 0.63 36.08 4.68
C LYS A 136 -0.04 36.59 5.96
N THR A 137 -1.34 36.85 5.96
CA THR A 137 -2.07 37.41 7.11
C THR A 137 -2.69 36.36 8.01
N ASN A 138 -2.81 35.10 7.54
CA ASN A 138 -3.36 34.01 8.34
C ASN A 138 -2.24 33.35 9.16
N GLU A 139 -2.48 33.19 10.46
CA GLU A 139 -1.66 32.32 11.32
C GLU A 139 -1.90 30.85 10.91
N GLY A 140 -1.21 30.40 9.86
CA GLY A 140 -1.27 29.00 9.44
C GLY A 140 -0.70 28.08 10.52
N SER A 141 -1.21 26.86 10.61
CA SER A 141 -0.59 25.82 11.46
C SER A 141 0.64 25.21 10.77
N ASN A 142 1.60 24.75 11.58
CA ASN A 142 2.82 24.14 11.09
C ASN A 142 2.71 22.60 11.14
N GLY A 143 2.49 22.00 9.98
CA GLY A 143 2.73 20.58 9.72
C GLY A 143 2.03 19.59 10.63
N ASN A 144 2.42 18.33 10.48
CA ASN A 144 2.04 17.27 11.39
C ASN A 144 3.20 16.93 12.34
N ASP A 145 2.90 16.07 13.26
CA ASP A 145 3.80 15.64 14.31
C ASP A 145 4.65 14.40 13.92
N GLU A 146 4.61 14.07 12.63
CA GLU A 146 5.27 12.97 11.93
C GLU A 146 6.47 13.43 11.08
N GLY A 147 6.85 14.71 11.18
CA GLY A 147 8.10 15.26 10.64
C GLY A 147 7.99 16.03 9.33
N MET A 148 6.79 16.24 8.82
CA MET A 148 6.53 17.13 7.70
C MET A 148 6.10 18.51 8.19
N LYS A 149 6.65 19.55 7.57
CA LYS A 149 6.24 20.95 7.79
C LYS A 149 5.56 21.45 6.53
N MET A 150 4.24 21.60 6.59
CA MET A 150 3.45 22.34 5.61
C MET A 150 2.81 23.56 6.28
N GLN A 151 2.49 24.58 5.48
CA GLN A 151 1.72 25.74 5.92
C GLN A 151 0.28 25.57 5.46
N ASN A 152 -0.63 25.34 6.41
CA ASN A 152 -2.05 25.24 6.14
C ASN A 152 -2.64 26.65 5.99
N ILE A 153 -2.58 27.18 4.77
CA ILE A 153 -3.03 28.54 4.40
C ILE A 153 -3.72 28.53 3.04
N GLY A 154 -4.70 29.42 2.87
CA GLY A 154 -5.35 29.65 1.59
C GLY A 154 -4.54 30.55 0.65
N PRO A 155 -4.88 30.58 -0.65
CA PRO A 155 -4.31 31.53 -1.59
C PRO A 155 -4.72 32.97 -1.26
N ASN A 156 -3.79 33.91 -1.48
CA ASN A 156 -4.06 35.34 -1.45
C ASN A 156 -4.85 35.80 -2.69
N ASP A 157 -4.82 35.02 -3.77
CA ASP A 157 -5.57 35.22 -5.00
C ASP A 157 -6.10 33.86 -5.50
N TRP A 158 -7.40 33.65 -5.29
CA TRP A 158 -8.09 32.42 -5.69
C TRP A 158 -8.14 32.22 -7.21
N LYS A 159 -8.17 33.31 -7.99
CA LYS A 159 -8.19 33.23 -9.45
C LYS A 159 -6.85 32.74 -9.96
N LYS A 160 -5.74 33.32 -9.47
CA LYS A 160 -4.38 32.88 -9.85
C LYS A 160 -4.11 31.43 -9.47
N TRP A 161 -4.63 30.97 -8.32
CA TRP A 161 -4.56 29.57 -7.93
C TRP A 161 -5.36 28.67 -8.89
N SER A 162 -6.60 29.04 -9.21
CA SER A 162 -7.40 28.34 -10.21
C SER A 162 -6.72 28.28 -11.58
N ASP A 163 -6.18 29.41 -12.05
CA ASP A 163 -5.51 29.51 -13.35
C ASP A 163 -4.25 28.63 -13.39
N LEU A 164 -3.48 28.55 -12.30
CA LEU A 164 -2.33 27.64 -12.19
C LEU A 164 -2.76 26.17 -12.31
N MET A 165 -3.80 25.76 -11.60
CA MET A 165 -4.31 24.38 -11.66
C MET A 165 -4.82 24.05 -13.07
N LYS A 166 -5.61 24.94 -13.70
CA LYS A 166 -6.07 24.79 -15.09
C LYS A 166 -4.89 24.66 -16.07
N ALA A 167 -3.88 25.52 -15.94
CA ALA A 167 -2.68 25.48 -16.77
C ALA A 167 -1.88 24.19 -16.58
N ALA A 168 -1.75 23.70 -15.34
CA ALA A 168 -1.08 22.43 -15.06
C ALA A 168 -1.83 21.24 -15.66
N THR A 169 -3.16 21.18 -15.47
CA THR A 169 -4.03 20.15 -16.05
C THR A 169 -3.90 20.14 -17.59
N GLN A 170 -4.02 21.30 -18.24
CA GLN A 170 -3.88 21.41 -19.69
C GLN A 170 -2.49 21.01 -20.17
N ASN A 171 -1.42 21.44 -19.48
CA ASN A 171 -0.06 21.03 -19.80
C ASN A 171 0.11 19.49 -19.76
N PHE A 172 -0.55 18.78 -18.83
CA PHE A 172 -0.48 17.32 -18.83
C PHE A 172 -1.15 16.71 -20.05
N ILE A 173 -2.28 17.24 -20.50
CA ILE A 173 -2.91 16.83 -21.77
C ILE A 173 -1.97 17.09 -22.94
N ASP A 174 -1.40 18.29 -23.02
CA ASP A 174 -0.54 18.69 -24.13
C ASP A 174 0.72 17.82 -24.24
N VAL A 175 1.22 17.31 -23.12
CA VAL A 175 2.47 16.53 -23.05
C VAL A 175 2.24 15.02 -23.14
N PHE A 176 1.20 14.49 -22.50
CA PHE A 176 0.99 13.05 -22.36
C PHE A 176 -0.19 12.52 -23.19
N GLY A 177 -1.02 13.41 -23.72
CA GLY A 177 -2.25 13.07 -24.42
C GLY A 177 -3.41 12.84 -23.47
N GLU A 178 -4.60 13.27 -23.89
CA GLU A 178 -5.82 13.22 -23.08
C GLU A 178 -6.16 11.80 -22.59
N GLU A 179 -6.10 10.80 -23.48
CA GLU A 179 -6.42 9.41 -23.14
C GLU A 179 -5.55 8.84 -22.03
N GLU A 180 -4.26 9.20 -21.99
CA GLU A 180 -3.38 8.79 -20.89
C GLU A 180 -3.79 9.49 -19.59
N VAL A 181 -3.99 10.81 -19.64
CA VAL A 181 -4.32 11.62 -18.45
C VAL A 181 -5.68 11.25 -17.85
N ARG A 182 -6.66 10.82 -18.66
CA ARG A 182 -7.96 10.28 -18.17
C ARG A 182 -7.77 9.11 -17.21
N THR A 183 -6.66 8.37 -17.31
CA THR A 183 -6.37 7.20 -16.46
C THR A 183 -5.65 7.54 -15.16
N TRP A 184 -5.35 8.81 -14.92
CA TRP A 184 -4.72 9.32 -13.71
C TRP A 184 -5.77 9.67 -12.65
N TYR A 185 -5.30 10.01 -11.45
CA TYR A 185 -6.13 10.55 -10.37
C TYR A 185 -5.60 11.94 -10.00
N PHE A 186 -6.50 12.87 -9.72
CA PHE A 186 -6.18 14.22 -9.26
C PHE A 186 -6.68 14.41 -7.83
N GLU A 187 -5.81 14.88 -6.96
CA GLU A 187 -6.08 15.17 -5.56
C GLU A 187 -5.57 16.57 -5.22
N VAL A 188 -6.16 17.22 -4.22
CA VAL A 188 -5.67 18.51 -3.70
C VAL A 188 -5.24 18.39 -2.25
N TRP A 189 -4.06 18.92 -1.97
CA TRP A 189 -3.47 18.97 -0.63
C TRP A 189 -3.12 17.60 -0.02
N ASN A 190 -2.56 17.67 1.19
CA ASN A 190 -2.22 16.53 2.02
C ASN A 190 -2.51 16.85 3.49
N GLU A 191 -3.17 15.91 4.18
CA GLU A 191 -3.46 16.01 5.62
C GLU A 191 -4.02 17.37 6.07
N PRO A 192 -5.12 17.84 5.45
CA PRO A 192 -5.74 19.12 5.79
C PRO A 192 -6.35 19.12 7.21
N ASP A 193 -6.36 17.99 7.92
CA ASP A 193 -6.72 17.91 9.34
C ASP A 193 -5.92 18.89 10.22
N GLY A 194 -4.72 19.27 9.78
CA GLY A 194 -3.91 20.27 10.46
C GLY A 194 -4.47 21.69 10.38
N TRP A 195 -5.43 21.99 9.50
CA TRP A 195 -6.06 23.31 9.42
C TRP A 195 -6.82 23.62 10.73
N PRO A 196 -6.76 24.86 11.24
CA PRO A 196 -7.59 25.28 12.36
C PRO A 196 -9.07 24.98 12.09
N LEU A 197 -9.79 24.47 13.09
CA LEU A 197 -11.20 24.06 12.93
C LEU A 197 -12.12 25.20 12.45
N ASP A 198 -11.80 26.44 12.80
CA ASP A 198 -12.49 27.66 12.38
C ASP A 198 -12.09 28.13 10.97
N GLN A 199 -11.08 27.50 10.35
CA GLN A 199 -10.61 27.77 8.98
C GLN A 199 -10.90 26.62 8.01
N LEU A 200 -11.68 25.61 8.41
CA LEU A 200 -12.04 24.49 7.52
C LEU A 200 -12.75 24.95 6.24
N ASP A 201 -13.54 26.02 6.31
CA ASP A 201 -14.22 26.59 5.13
C ASP A 201 -13.23 27.08 4.05
N VAL A 202 -12.03 27.52 4.47
CA VAL A 202 -10.96 27.89 3.52
C VAL A 202 -10.47 26.66 2.76
N PHE A 203 -10.36 25.51 3.44
CA PHE A 203 -10.03 24.25 2.78
C PHE A 203 -11.20 23.75 1.90
N TYR A 204 -12.45 23.91 2.33
CA TYR A 204 -13.61 23.56 1.49
C TYR A 204 -13.62 24.36 0.19
N LYS A 205 -13.32 25.67 0.27
CA LYS A 205 -13.10 26.50 -0.92
C LYS A 205 -11.91 26.04 -1.75
N MET A 206 -10.81 25.58 -1.14
CA MET A 206 -9.68 24.98 -1.85
C MET A 206 -10.12 23.78 -2.69
N TYR A 207 -10.92 22.89 -2.09
CA TYR A 207 -11.45 21.72 -2.77
C TYR A 207 -12.39 22.09 -3.93
N ASP A 208 -13.33 23.01 -3.72
CA ASP A 208 -14.26 23.44 -4.77
C ASP A 208 -13.56 24.08 -5.96
N VAL A 209 -12.56 24.94 -5.70
CA VAL A 209 -11.76 25.59 -6.75
C VAL A 209 -10.88 24.58 -7.48
N PHE A 210 -10.35 23.58 -6.78
CA PHE A 210 -9.62 22.46 -7.39
C PHE A 210 -10.51 21.65 -8.35
N VAL A 211 -11.70 21.26 -7.89
CA VAL A 211 -12.65 20.48 -8.69
C VAL A 211 -13.06 21.25 -9.94
N ASP A 212 -13.43 22.54 -9.81
CA ASP A 212 -13.72 23.39 -10.98
C ASP A 212 -12.50 23.49 -11.91
N ALA A 213 -11.29 23.68 -11.36
CA ALA A 213 -10.09 23.85 -12.16
C ALA A 213 -9.83 22.63 -13.05
N VAL A 214 -9.80 21.43 -12.49
CA VAL A 214 -9.53 20.21 -13.25
C VAL A 214 -10.67 19.89 -14.22
N THR A 215 -11.92 19.93 -13.74
CA THR A 215 -13.07 19.49 -14.55
C THR A 215 -13.48 20.49 -15.64
N SER A 216 -13.13 21.76 -15.51
CA SER A 216 -13.31 22.74 -16.60
C SER A 216 -12.35 22.55 -17.77
N VAL A 217 -11.23 21.84 -17.55
CA VAL A 217 -10.30 21.44 -18.62
C VAL A 217 -10.78 20.15 -19.27
N ASN A 218 -11.16 19.15 -18.47
CA ASN A 218 -11.77 17.91 -18.95
C ASN A 218 -12.66 17.30 -17.86
N ASP A 219 -13.94 17.10 -18.17
CA ASP A 219 -14.93 16.65 -17.21
C ASP A 219 -14.91 15.13 -16.95
N GLU A 220 -14.13 14.33 -17.67
CA GLU A 220 -13.94 12.91 -17.32
C GLU A 220 -12.76 12.69 -16.37
N PHE A 221 -11.97 13.72 -16.05
CA PHE A 221 -10.86 13.59 -15.11
C PHE A 221 -11.36 13.34 -13.69
N ARG A 222 -10.73 12.36 -13.02
CA ARG A 222 -11.13 11.89 -11.70
C ARG A 222 -10.53 12.76 -10.60
N VAL A 223 -11.38 13.44 -9.85
CA VAL A 223 -11.01 14.35 -8.77
C VAL A 223 -11.41 13.80 -7.40
N GLY A 224 -10.56 13.98 -6.39
CA GLY A 224 -10.82 13.40 -5.07
C GLY A 224 -10.03 14.05 -3.94
N GLY A 225 -10.28 13.54 -2.74
CA GLY A 225 -9.74 14.09 -1.49
C GLY A 225 -10.41 13.49 -0.25
N PRO A 226 -10.10 13.98 0.95
CA PRO A 226 -9.24 15.13 1.23
C PRO A 226 -7.82 14.75 1.66
N ALA A 227 -7.38 13.50 1.49
CA ALA A 227 -6.10 12.99 1.99
C ALA A 227 -5.94 13.20 3.51
N CYS A 228 -7.03 13.03 4.26
CA CYS A 228 -7.05 13.24 5.70
C CYS A 228 -6.72 11.95 6.47
N TYR A 229 -6.51 12.06 7.78
CA TYR A 229 -6.25 10.90 8.63
C TYR A 229 -7.07 10.87 9.93
N HIS A 230 -7.97 11.85 10.12
CA HIS A 230 -8.93 11.85 11.21
C HIS A 230 -10.40 11.88 10.75
N GLU A 231 -11.22 11.07 11.43
CA GLU A 231 -12.67 11.04 11.20
C GLU A 231 -13.34 12.40 11.49
N TYR A 232 -12.83 13.15 12.50
CA TYR A 232 -13.39 14.46 12.85
C TYR A 232 -13.28 15.48 11.71
N PHE A 233 -12.32 15.30 10.81
CA PHE A 233 -12.15 16.14 9.63
C PHE A 233 -12.97 15.60 8.45
N LEU A 234 -12.89 14.28 8.21
CA LEU A 234 -13.55 13.64 7.07
C LEU A 234 -15.06 13.90 7.06
N ARG A 235 -15.74 13.73 8.20
CA ARG A 235 -17.20 13.86 8.27
C ARG A 235 -17.69 15.27 7.89
N PRO A 236 -17.18 16.37 8.47
CA PRO A 236 -17.50 17.72 8.02
C PRO A 236 -17.16 17.99 6.56
N PHE A 237 -16.01 17.50 6.08
CA PHE A 237 -15.63 17.63 4.66
C PHE A 237 -16.65 16.95 3.74
N LEU A 238 -17.03 15.70 4.00
CA LEU A 238 -18.05 15.01 3.20
C LEU A 238 -19.42 15.70 3.29
N ASN A 239 -19.75 16.30 4.44
CA ASN A 239 -20.95 17.12 4.53
C ASN A 239 -20.87 18.38 3.66
N HIS A 240 -19.72 19.03 3.53
CA HIS A 240 -19.54 20.12 2.55
C HIS A 240 -19.73 19.60 1.11
N VAL A 241 -19.06 18.51 0.77
CA VAL A 241 -19.15 17.88 -0.56
C VAL A 241 -20.58 17.51 -0.95
N VAL A 242 -21.39 17.00 -0.03
CA VAL A 242 -22.78 16.58 -0.32
C VAL A 242 -23.79 17.71 -0.13
N ASN A 243 -23.64 18.51 0.93
CA ASN A 243 -24.65 19.44 1.41
C ASN A 243 -24.21 20.90 1.50
N GLY A 244 -22.92 21.18 1.40
CA GLY A 244 -22.36 22.53 1.46
C GLY A 244 -22.73 23.38 0.25
N THR A 245 -22.49 24.68 0.37
CA THR A 245 -22.57 25.59 -0.78
C THR A 245 -21.22 25.60 -1.47
N ASN A 246 -21.18 25.21 -2.74
CA ASN A 246 -19.96 25.22 -3.53
C ASN A 246 -19.50 26.68 -3.74
N HIS A 247 -18.25 26.96 -3.39
CA HIS A 247 -17.66 28.30 -3.42
C HIS A 247 -17.44 28.88 -4.82
N VAL A 248 -17.51 28.06 -5.87
CA VAL A 248 -17.36 28.48 -7.28
C VAL A 248 -18.72 28.68 -7.95
N THR A 249 -19.63 27.71 -7.80
CA THR A 249 -20.92 27.71 -8.51
C THR A 249 -22.05 28.35 -7.71
N GLY A 250 -21.90 28.47 -6.38
CA GLY A 250 -22.96 28.88 -5.46
C GLY A 250 -24.07 27.82 -5.30
N GLY A 251 -23.94 26.67 -5.95
CA GLY A 251 -24.88 25.55 -5.87
C GLY A 251 -24.65 24.65 -4.65
N LYS A 252 -25.50 23.64 -4.48
CA LYS A 252 -25.36 22.62 -3.43
C LYS A 252 -24.39 21.53 -3.87
N GLY A 253 -23.39 21.25 -3.03
CA GLY A 253 -22.46 20.14 -3.17
C GLY A 253 -21.36 20.35 -4.22
N THR A 254 -20.35 19.49 -4.17
CA THR A 254 -19.18 19.49 -5.04
C THR A 254 -18.92 18.05 -5.50
N ARG A 255 -18.50 17.88 -6.75
CA ARG A 255 -18.17 16.55 -7.28
C ARG A 255 -17.01 15.92 -6.51
N ILE A 256 -17.11 14.61 -6.29
CA ILE A 256 -16.04 13.75 -5.77
C ILE A 256 -16.10 12.39 -6.47
N ASP A 257 -15.01 11.98 -7.11
CA ASP A 257 -14.91 10.69 -7.81
C ASP A 257 -14.25 9.62 -6.93
N PHE A 258 -13.39 10.04 -6.00
CA PHE A 258 -12.79 9.18 -4.98
C PHE A 258 -12.58 9.91 -3.65
N ILE A 259 -12.72 9.18 -2.55
CA ILE A 259 -12.42 9.64 -1.19
C ILE A 259 -11.06 9.06 -0.78
N SER A 260 -10.17 9.90 -0.25
CA SER A 260 -8.83 9.50 0.16
C SER A 260 -8.57 9.69 1.65
N TYR A 261 -7.87 8.73 2.26
CA TYR A 261 -7.63 8.68 3.70
C TYR A 261 -6.32 7.97 4.05
N HIS A 262 -5.55 8.46 5.03
CA HIS A 262 -4.31 7.81 5.46
C HIS A 262 -4.53 6.88 6.65
N ILE A 263 -3.93 5.70 6.59
CA ILE A 263 -3.93 4.77 7.72
C ILE A 263 -2.55 4.14 7.84
N TYR A 264 -1.93 4.29 9.00
CA TYR A 264 -0.71 3.56 9.35
C TYR A 264 -1.02 2.51 10.43
N GLY A 265 -0.26 1.41 10.44
CA GLY A 265 -0.41 0.36 11.45
C GLY A 265 -0.09 0.84 12.86
N LEU A 266 0.78 1.85 12.97
CA LEU A 266 1.19 2.50 14.21
C LEU A 266 1.60 3.95 13.93
N SER A 267 1.25 4.91 14.80
CA SER A 267 1.88 6.24 14.73
C SER A 267 3.34 6.14 15.17
N GLY A 268 4.23 6.72 14.38
CA GLY A 268 5.66 6.76 14.67
C GLY A 268 5.97 7.50 15.96
N LYS A 269 5.09 8.39 16.44
CA LYS A 269 5.21 8.99 17.77
C LYS A 269 5.24 7.99 18.91
N TRP A 270 4.53 6.88 18.76
CA TRP A 270 4.36 5.90 19.82
C TRP A 270 5.44 4.81 19.82
N LEU A 271 6.40 4.88 18.90
CA LEU A 271 7.58 4.01 18.92
C LEU A 271 8.28 4.16 20.28
N ASN A 272 8.47 3.03 20.98
CA ASN A 272 9.09 2.90 22.29
C ASN A 272 8.34 3.54 23.47
N SER A 273 7.05 3.89 23.33
CA SER A 273 6.23 4.39 24.45
C SER A 273 5.53 3.22 25.15
N GLU A 274 5.46 3.23 26.48
CA GLU A 274 4.56 2.35 27.22
C GLU A 274 3.12 2.91 27.18
N PRO A 275 2.07 2.06 27.04
CA PRO A 275 2.15 0.59 26.87
C PRO A 275 2.75 0.20 25.53
N HIS A 276 3.58 -0.85 25.50
CA HIS A 276 4.14 -1.34 24.24
C HIS A 276 3.03 -1.68 23.23
N ILE A 277 3.09 -1.02 22.07
CA ILE A 277 2.19 -1.23 20.94
C ILE A 277 3.02 -1.39 19.67
N GLN A 278 2.49 -2.22 18.78
CA GLN A 278 3.14 -2.59 17.53
C GLN A 278 2.15 -2.41 16.37
N PRO A 279 2.65 -2.29 15.12
CA PRO A 279 1.81 -2.29 13.93
C PRO A 279 0.86 -3.49 13.89
N GLN A 280 -0.41 -3.27 13.53
CA GLN A 280 -1.38 -4.37 13.36
C GLN A 280 -2.28 -4.13 12.14
N VAL A 281 -2.51 -5.17 11.34
CA VAL A 281 -3.52 -5.18 10.26
C VAL A 281 -4.92 -4.99 10.85
N GLN A 282 -5.14 -5.42 12.10
CA GLN A 282 -6.40 -5.23 12.80
C GLN A 282 -6.78 -3.75 12.95
N ARG A 283 -5.80 -2.84 13.10
CA ARG A 283 -6.04 -1.39 13.15
C ARG A 283 -6.66 -0.88 11.85
N PHE A 284 -6.16 -1.33 10.70
CA PHE A 284 -6.72 -1.01 9.39
C PHE A 284 -8.15 -1.54 9.29
N SER A 285 -8.35 -2.83 9.61
CA SER A 285 -9.65 -3.47 9.52
C SER A 285 -10.71 -2.75 10.37
N GLN A 286 -10.37 -2.37 11.61
CA GLN A 286 -11.26 -1.61 12.47
C GLN A 286 -11.55 -0.21 11.91
N SER A 287 -10.51 0.51 11.48
CA SER A 287 -10.65 1.85 10.93
C SER A 287 -11.55 1.87 9.69
N ILE A 288 -11.35 0.93 8.76
CA ILE A 288 -12.19 0.80 7.55
C ILE A 288 -13.64 0.46 7.90
N LEU A 289 -13.89 -0.41 8.88
CA LEU A 289 -15.25 -0.72 9.32
C LEU A 289 -15.96 0.48 9.98
N TRP A 290 -15.22 1.35 10.66
CA TRP A 290 -15.75 2.61 11.19
C TRP A 290 -16.00 3.64 10.09
N LEU A 291 -15.06 3.82 9.16
CA LEU A 291 -15.23 4.67 7.98
C LEU A 291 -16.44 4.24 7.15
N LYS A 292 -16.63 2.93 6.94
CA LYS A 292 -17.84 2.38 6.32
C LYS A 292 -19.13 2.77 7.05
N ARG A 293 -19.11 2.83 8.38
CA ARG A 293 -20.28 3.27 9.16
C ARG A 293 -20.54 4.75 8.94
N LEU A 294 -19.50 5.58 8.98
CA LEU A 294 -19.58 7.00 8.63
C LEU A 294 -20.16 7.20 7.23
N MET A 295 -19.73 6.42 6.23
CA MET A 295 -20.24 6.54 4.86
C MET A 295 -21.75 6.29 4.73
N LYS A 296 -22.40 5.66 5.71
CA LYS A 296 -23.88 5.50 5.70
C LYS A 296 -24.61 6.83 5.89
N ASP A 297 -23.94 7.82 6.46
CA ASP A 297 -24.51 9.15 6.68
C ASP A 297 -24.53 9.98 5.38
N PHE A 298 -23.89 9.49 4.32
CA PHE A 298 -23.78 10.12 3.00
C PHE A 298 -24.18 9.14 1.87
N PRO A 299 -25.46 8.71 1.79
CA PRO A 299 -25.92 7.75 0.78
C PRO A 299 -25.69 8.22 -0.67
N GLU A 300 -25.59 9.53 -0.90
CA GLU A 300 -25.25 10.15 -2.19
C GLU A 300 -23.85 9.75 -2.70
N LEU A 301 -22.94 9.36 -1.79
CA LEU A 301 -21.57 8.94 -2.11
C LEU A 301 -21.45 7.41 -2.28
N LYS A 302 -22.56 6.70 -2.42
CA LYS A 302 -22.55 5.25 -2.65
C LYS A 302 -21.91 4.95 -4.01
N GLY A 303 -20.82 4.17 -3.98
CA GLY A 303 -20.09 3.77 -5.19
C GLY A 303 -18.90 4.66 -5.52
N THR A 304 -18.71 5.77 -4.81
CA THR A 304 -17.46 6.55 -4.86
C THR A 304 -16.29 5.67 -4.44
N GLU A 305 -15.18 5.73 -5.19
CA GLU A 305 -13.97 4.97 -4.86
C GLU A 305 -13.43 5.38 -3.48
N PHE A 306 -12.84 4.43 -2.75
CA PHE A 306 -12.20 4.71 -1.46
C PHE A 306 -10.72 4.33 -1.51
N HIS A 307 -9.85 5.32 -1.33
CA HIS A 307 -8.41 5.19 -1.44
C HIS A 307 -7.78 5.28 -0.06
N ILE A 308 -7.00 4.26 0.29
CA ILE A 308 -5.97 4.40 1.32
C ILE A 308 -4.72 4.90 0.60
N ASN A 309 -4.65 6.21 0.36
CA ASN A 309 -3.61 6.85 -0.45
C ASN A 309 -2.30 7.10 0.31
N GLU A 310 -2.24 6.75 1.61
CA GLU A 310 -1.01 6.48 2.33
C GLU A 310 -1.18 5.36 3.35
N TRP A 311 -0.26 4.40 3.32
CA TRP A 311 -0.10 3.45 4.41
C TRP A 311 1.35 2.99 4.62
N GLY A 312 1.56 2.37 5.78
CA GLY A 312 2.76 1.61 6.12
C GLY A 312 2.56 0.93 7.47
N MET A 313 3.48 0.04 7.86
CA MET A 313 3.43 -0.58 9.19
C MET A 313 3.46 0.49 10.30
N SER A 314 4.23 1.55 10.11
CA SER A 314 4.21 2.73 10.96
C SER A 314 4.50 3.99 10.17
N SER A 315 3.97 5.12 10.64
CA SER A 315 4.30 6.45 10.10
C SER A 315 5.71 6.88 10.55
N ASN A 316 6.10 8.11 10.21
CA ASN A 316 7.41 8.70 10.49
C ASN A 316 8.56 8.13 9.63
N PHE A 317 9.05 8.97 8.72
CA PHE A 317 10.07 8.59 7.75
C PHE A 317 11.51 8.80 8.22
N TYR A 318 11.74 9.64 9.24
CA TYR A 318 13.08 10.01 9.67
C TYR A 318 13.65 9.09 10.74
N ARG A 319 12.79 8.37 11.47
CA ARG A 319 13.21 7.39 12.48
C ARG A 319 13.80 6.14 11.84
N THR A 320 14.84 5.60 12.47
CA THR A 320 15.62 4.45 11.98
C THR A 320 15.80 3.41 13.09
N VAL A 321 16.23 2.20 12.73
CA VAL A 321 16.54 1.13 13.70
C VAL A 321 17.62 1.49 14.71
N LYS A 322 18.47 2.49 14.40
CA LYS A 322 19.51 2.96 15.31
C LYS A 322 18.95 3.49 16.62
N ASP A 323 17.87 4.27 16.53
CA ASP A 323 17.24 4.93 17.68
C ASP A 323 15.93 4.21 18.09
N HIS A 324 15.34 3.42 17.19
CA HIS A 324 14.11 2.69 17.39
C HIS A 324 14.23 1.25 16.86
N PRO A 325 14.83 0.32 17.63
CA PRO A 325 15.10 -1.05 17.19
C PRO A 325 13.88 -1.80 16.67
N ASP A 326 12.68 -1.51 17.21
CA ASP A 326 11.42 -2.08 16.75
C ASP A 326 11.18 -1.86 15.26
N LEU A 327 11.73 -0.82 14.63
CA LEU A 327 11.61 -0.56 13.19
C LEU A 327 12.22 -1.64 12.30
N VAL A 328 12.87 -2.68 12.87
CA VAL A 328 13.35 -3.84 12.13
C VAL A 328 12.25 -4.53 11.33
N TYR A 329 10.98 -4.43 11.74
CA TYR A 329 9.84 -4.95 10.96
C TYR A 329 9.73 -4.34 9.56
N ARG A 330 10.30 -3.14 9.32
CA ARG A 330 10.35 -2.52 7.99
C ARG A 330 11.43 -3.12 7.09
N ASN A 331 12.37 -3.86 7.66
CA ASN A 331 13.49 -4.47 6.94
C ASN A 331 13.29 -5.96 6.71
N ASN A 332 12.64 -6.67 7.64
CA ASN A 332 12.55 -8.13 7.63
C ASN A 332 11.25 -8.62 6.94
N GLU A 333 11.01 -9.93 7.04
CA GLU A 333 9.85 -10.64 6.49
C GLU A 333 8.49 -10.17 7.02
N GLU A 334 8.44 -9.45 8.15
CA GLU A 334 7.17 -8.96 8.69
C GLU A 334 6.50 -7.96 7.74
N SER A 335 7.28 -7.14 7.04
CA SER A 335 6.73 -6.14 6.11
C SER A 335 5.94 -6.73 4.93
N PRO A 336 6.44 -7.71 4.15
CA PRO A 336 5.62 -8.36 3.13
C PRO A 336 4.47 -9.20 3.72
N LEU A 337 4.66 -9.80 4.90
CA LEU A 337 3.59 -10.54 5.58
C LEU A 337 2.44 -9.64 6.03
N PHE A 338 2.76 -8.45 6.53
CA PHE A 338 1.79 -7.42 6.87
C PHE A 338 1.03 -6.97 5.63
N LEU A 339 1.75 -6.70 4.52
CA LEU A 339 1.15 -6.33 3.23
C LEU A 339 0.15 -7.39 2.75
N VAL A 340 0.54 -8.67 2.66
CA VAL A 340 -0.36 -9.70 2.12
C VAL A 340 -1.54 -9.97 3.04
N LYS A 341 -1.35 -9.94 4.36
CA LYS A 341 -2.43 -10.06 5.34
C LYS A 341 -3.40 -8.88 5.25
N LEU A 342 -2.89 -7.66 5.04
CA LEU A 342 -3.71 -6.46 4.82
C LEU A 342 -4.54 -6.57 3.55
N VAL A 343 -3.93 -6.93 2.42
CA VAL A 343 -4.64 -7.14 1.15
C VAL A 343 -5.77 -8.17 1.32
N ASN A 344 -5.48 -9.32 1.95
CA ASN A 344 -6.50 -10.34 2.24
C ASN A 344 -7.63 -9.79 3.11
N SER A 345 -7.29 -9.04 4.16
CA SER A 345 -8.29 -8.47 5.06
C SER A 345 -9.20 -7.45 4.37
N LEU A 346 -8.66 -6.64 3.46
CA LEU A 346 -9.43 -5.66 2.69
C LEU A 346 -10.37 -6.33 1.68
N TYR A 347 -9.93 -7.38 0.97
CA TYR A 347 -10.84 -8.17 0.14
C TYR A 347 -11.94 -8.86 0.95
N GLN A 348 -11.63 -9.38 2.14
CA GLN A 348 -12.66 -9.95 3.01
C GLN A 348 -13.68 -8.89 3.50
N ILE A 349 -13.24 -7.63 3.66
CA ILE A 349 -14.15 -6.52 3.99
C ILE A 349 -15.04 -6.20 2.79
N GLU A 350 -14.47 -6.17 1.58
CA GLU A 350 -15.22 -6.04 0.32
C GLU A 350 -16.29 -7.12 0.21
N ASP A 351 -15.90 -8.39 0.25
CA ASP A 351 -16.79 -9.54 0.05
C ASP A 351 -17.93 -9.58 1.07
N LYS A 352 -17.60 -9.29 2.34
CA LYS A 352 -18.55 -9.47 3.44
C LYS A 352 -19.42 -8.25 3.71
N TYR A 353 -18.88 -7.07 3.50
CA TYR A 353 -19.54 -5.82 3.89
C TYR A 353 -19.85 -4.90 2.71
N ASN A 354 -19.41 -5.25 1.49
CA ASN A 354 -19.57 -4.46 0.28
C ASN A 354 -18.95 -3.05 0.43
N PHE A 355 -17.67 -3.02 0.82
CA PHE A 355 -16.88 -1.79 0.95
C PHE A 355 -15.48 -2.02 0.34
N PRO A 356 -15.35 -1.95 -1.00
CA PRO A 356 -14.08 -2.14 -1.69
C PRO A 356 -13.12 -0.99 -1.40
N ILE A 357 -11.83 -1.31 -1.33
CA ILE A 357 -10.75 -0.33 -1.37
C ILE A 357 -10.21 -0.30 -2.80
N SER A 358 -10.25 0.87 -3.43
CA SER A 358 -9.83 1.03 -4.83
C SER A 358 -8.34 1.31 -4.98
N MET A 359 -7.68 1.76 -3.91
CA MET A 359 -6.24 1.98 -3.88
C MET A 359 -5.67 1.77 -2.46
N LEU A 360 -4.56 1.05 -2.36
CA LEU A 360 -3.76 0.88 -1.15
C LEU A 360 -2.31 1.27 -1.47
N LEU A 361 -1.96 2.53 -1.19
CA LEU A 361 -0.71 3.16 -1.63
C LEU A 361 0.35 3.16 -0.53
N TYR A 362 1.38 2.34 -0.72
CA TYR A 362 2.47 2.21 0.26
C TYR A 362 3.38 3.43 0.25
N TRP A 363 3.58 4.05 1.41
CA TRP A 363 4.36 5.27 1.50
C TRP A 363 5.86 4.99 1.70
N GLY A 364 6.55 4.73 0.60
CA GLY A 364 7.99 4.57 0.52
C GLY A 364 8.47 4.31 -0.92
N PHE A 365 9.75 4.62 -1.19
CA PHE A 365 10.33 4.50 -2.53
C PHE A 365 11.80 4.01 -2.48
N CYS A 366 12.80 4.87 -2.70
CA CYS A 366 14.21 4.46 -2.80
C CYS A 366 15.19 5.32 -1.98
N GLY A 367 14.73 5.93 -0.89
CA GLY A 367 15.55 6.85 -0.07
C GLY A 367 16.82 6.24 0.53
N GLU A 368 16.78 4.98 0.99
CA GLU A 368 17.95 4.27 1.54
C GLU A 368 18.94 3.95 0.42
N ALA A 369 18.45 3.57 -0.77
CA ALA A 369 19.28 3.37 -1.95
C ALA A 369 20.02 4.64 -2.39
N ASP A 370 19.33 5.79 -2.42
CA ASP A 370 19.95 7.09 -2.74
C ASP A 370 20.99 7.50 -1.69
N ALA A 371 20.67 7.31 -0.41
CA ALA A 371 21.56 7.64 0.71
C ALA A 371 22.70 6.63 0.89
N ASN A 372 22.75 5.56 0.09
CA ASN A 372 23.68 4.44 0.23
C ASN A 372 23.65 3.84 1.66
N GLU A 373 22.46 3.73 2.23
CA GLU A 373 22.20 3.13 3.53
C GLU A 373 21.77 1.67 3.38
N VAL A 374 22.23 0.82 4.28
CA VAL A 374 21.93 -0.62 4.29
C VAL A 374 21.00 -0.91 5.46
N PHE A 375 19.74 -1.24 5.17
CA PHE A 375 18.72 -1.65 6.15
C PHE A 375 18.62 -0.73 7.39
N ALA A 376 18.54 0.57 7.17
CA ALA A 376 18.33 1.59 8.20
C ALA A 376 16.91 1.58 8.80
N GLY A 377 15.98 0.77 8.30
CA GLY A 377 14.61 0.70 8.84
C GLY A 377 13.74 1.88 8.43
N LYS A 378 14.04 2.50 7.29
CA LYS A 378 13.14 3.49 6.68
C LYS A 378 12.01 2.77 5.95
N ARG A 379 11.01 3.53 5.51
CA ARG A 379 9.82 3.01 4.80
C ARG A 379 10.11 2.60 3.36
N GLU A 380 11.35 2.66 2.90
CA GLU A 380 11.71 2.51 1.49
C GLU A 380 11.47 1.09 0.97
N LEU A 381 11.42 0.93 -0.35
CA LEU A 381 11.32 -0.34 -1.07
C LEU A 381 12.70 -0.91 -1.44
N THR A 382 13.73 -0.06 -1.47
CA THR A 382 15.11 -0.44 -1.83
C THR A 382 16.15 0.21 -0.94
N ILE A 383 17.26 -0.51 -0.72
CA ILE A 383 18.45 -0.06 0.03
C ILE A 383 19.65 0.16 -0.89
N ALA A 384 20.81 0.51 -0.31
CA ALA A 384 22.09 0.65 -1.00
C ALA A 384 22.34 -0.44 -2.06
N GLY A 385 22.85 -0.01 -3.23
CA GLY A 385 23.05 -0.90 -4.36
C GLY A 385 21.77 -1.24 -5.14
N ASN A 386 20.64 -0.60 -4.83
CA ASN A 386 19.30 -0.86 -5.39
C ASN A 386 18.82 -2.29 -5.10
N ILE A 387 19.13 -2.81 -3.92
CA ILE A 387 18.66 -4.12 -3.47
C ILE A 387 17.23 -3.95 -2.96
N PRO A 388 16.25 -4.76 -3.43
CA PRO A 388 14.88 -4.70 -2.93
C PRO A 388 14.84 -5.16 -1.47
N LYS A 389 14.06 -4.46 -0.65
CA LYS A 389 13.69 -4.93 0.69
C LYS A 389 12.61 -6.02 0.57
N PRO A 390 12.43 -6.88 1.58
CA PRO A 390 11.41 -7.94 1.54
C PRO A 390 9.99 -7.44 1.20
N VAL A 391 9.60 -6.23 1.62
CA VAL A 391 8.30 -5.63 1.23
C VAL A 391 8.13 -5.51 -0.29
N GLN A 392 9.19 -5.15 -1.03
CA GLN A 392 9.17 -5.08 -2.49
C GLN A 392 9.02 -6.48 -3.09
N THR A 393 9.70 -7.49 -2.53
CA THR A 393 9.48 -8.90 -2.90
C THR A 393 8.03 -9.32 -2.66
N GLY A 394 7.40 -8.85 -1.57
CA GLY A 394 5.98 -9.09 -1.29
C GLY A 394 5.04 -8.51 -2.34
N PHE A 395 5.31 -7.29 -2.84
CA PHE A 395 4.58 -6.69 -3.96
C PHE A 395 4.72 -7.53 -5.24
N GLU A 396 5.92 -8.07 -5.49
CA GLU A 396 6.20 -8.89 -6.67
C GLU A 396 5.53 -10.27 -6.60
N MET A 397 5.42 -10.87 -5.41
CA MET A 397 4.65 -12.09 -5.19
C MET A 397 3.15 -11.84 -5.39
N LEU A 398 2.61 -10.73 -4.86
CA LEU A 398 1.22 -10.35 -5.10
C LEU A 398 0.92 -10.11 -6.58
N ALA A 399 1.88 -9.60 -7.34
CA ALA A 399 1.74 -9.37 -8.79
C ALA A 399 1.64 -10.67 -9.62
N GLN A 400 1.92 -11.83 -9.02
CA GLN A 400 1.69 -13.14 -9.66
C GLN A 400 0.23 -13.60 -9.56
N LEU A 401 -0.60 -12.96 -8.73
CA LEU A 401 -2.02 -13.32 -8.64
C LEU A 401 -2.73 -13.09 -10.00
N ARG A 402 -3.74 -13.93 -10.28
CA ARG A 402 -4.54 -13.90 -11.51
C ARG A 402 -5.74 -12.97 -11.38
N GLU A 403 -6.49 -12.78 -12.45
CA GLU A 403 -7.50 -11.72 -12.59
C GLU A 403 -8.81 -11.95 -11.81
N LYS A 404 -9.19 -13.21 -11.49
CA LYS A 404 -10.43 -13.49 -10.74
C LYS A 404 -10.11 -14.04 -9.35
N ARG A 405 -10.71 -13.49 -8.30
CA ARG A 405 -10.67 -14.06 -6.94
C ARG A 405 -11.63 -15.25 -6.85
N ILE A 406 -11.16 -16.34 -6.24
CA ILE A 406 -11.97 -17.55 -6.01
C ILE A 406 -12.23 -17.76 -4.52
N GLN A 407 -13.33 -18.43 -4.20
CA GLN A 407 -13.76 -18.59 -2.82
C GLN A 407 -12.74 -19.42 -2.01
N VAL A 408 -12.32 -18.84 -0.89
CA VAL A 408 -11.56 -19.54 0.15
C VAL A 408 -12.43 -19.64 1.40
N LEU A 409 -12.75 -20.86 1.83
CA LEU A 409 -13.49 -21.12 3.05
C LEU A 409 -12.53 -21.63 4.12
N ARG A 410 -12.58 -20.99 5.29
CA ARG A 410 -11.78 -21.41 6.44
C ARG A 410 -12.64 -22.14 7.45
N GLN A 411 -12.22 -23.33 7.87
CA GLN A 411 -12.98 -24.13 8.84
C GLN A 411 -13.01 -23.51 10.24
N LYS A 412 -11.93 -22.83 10.66
CA LYS A 412 -11.82 -22.17 11.98
C LYS A 412 -11.39 -20.72 11.83
N LYS A 413 -12.10 -19.79 12.48
CA LYS A 413 -11.68 -18.38 12.56
C LYS A 413 -10.46 -18.23 13.46
N ASP A 414 -9.40 -17.66 12.93
CA ASP A 414 -8.19 -17.24 13.66
C ASP A 414 -7.52 -16.09 12.87
N SER A 415 -6.59 -15.33 13.45
CA SER A 415 -5.96 -14.18 12.77
C SER A 415 -4.60 -14.50 12.15
N ARG A 416 -4.02 -15.67 12.46
CA ARG A 416 -2.66 -16.06 12.07
C ARG A 416 -2.56 -16.55 10.63
N PHE A 417 -3.38 -17.54 10.27
CA PHE A 417 -3.34 -18.15 8.93
C PHE A 417 -4.36 -17.51 7.98
N GLY A 418 -3.95 -17.31 6.73
CA GLY A 418 -4.86 -16.93 5.66
C GLY A 418 -4.38 -17.42 4.30
N VAL A 419 -5.32 -17.49 3.35
CA VAL A 419 -5.06 -17.83 1.96
C VAL A 419 -5.81 -16.84 1.08
N LEU A 420 -5.10 -16.20 0.16
CA LEU A 420 -5.65 -15.52 -1.00
C LEU A 420 -5.60 -16.48 -2.17
N ALA A 421 -6.66 -16.58 -2.97
CA ALA A 421 -6.71 -17.47 -4.12
C ALA A 421 -7.31 -16.75 -5.32
N THR A 422 -6.65 -16.89 -6.46
CA THR A 422 -7.08 -16.32 -7.74
C THR A 422 -6.96 -17.34 -8.85
N LYS A 423 -7.75 -17.16 -9.91
CA LYS A 423 -7.64 -17.93 -11.15
C LYS A 423 -7.73 -17.05 -12.39
N SER A 424 -7.19 -17.54 -13.48
CA SER A 424 -7.33 -16.95 -14.80
C SER A 424 -8.46 -17.58 -15.62
N GLY A 425 -8.80 -16.96 -16.75
CA GLY A 425 -9.82 -17.46 -17.67
C GLY A 425 -9.53 -18.83 -18.29
N ASN A 426 -8.25 -19.24 -18.34
CA ASN A 426 -7.83 -20.58 -18.80
C ASN A 426 -7.73 -21.61 -17.64
N GLY A 427 -8.01 -21.22 -16.40
CA GLY A 427 -8.04 -22.12 -15.25
C GLY A 427 -6.71 -22.29 -14.50
N GLU A 428 -5.64 -21.56 -14.86
CA GLU A 428 -4.47 -21.45 -14.00
C GLU A 428 -4.86 -20.74 -12.71
N MET A 429 -4.28 -21.17 -11.59
CA MET A 429 -4.53 -20.56 -10.28
C MET A 429 -3.24 -20.06 -9.67
N ALA A 430 -3.35 -18.99 -8.90
CA ALA A 430 -2.30 -18.50 -8.04
C ALA A 430 -2.86 -18.26 -6.64
N LEU A 431 -2.22 -18.87 -5.64
CA LEU A 431 -2.60 -18.76 -4.25
C LEU A 431 -1.44 -18.18 -3.45
N ILE A 432 -1.73 -17.31 -2.49
CA ILE A 432 -0.77 -16.93 -1.46
C ILE A 432 -1.30 -17.33 -0.08
N ALA A 433 -0.63 -18.30 0.54
CA ALA A 433 -0.86 -18.69 1.93
C ALA A 433 0.12 -17.94 2.84
N TYR A 434 -0.31 -17.52 4.04
CA TYR A 434 0.57 -16.92 5.04
C TYR A 434 0.30 -17.45 6.45
N ASN A 435 1.34 -17.44 7.28
CA ASN A 435 1.31 -17.68 8.72
C ASN A 435 1.95 -16.48 9.42
N TYR A 436 1.13 -15.51 9.82
CA TYR A 436 1.61 -14.26 10.40
C TYR A 436 0.65 -13.71 11.45
N ASN A 437 1.16 -13.58 12.68
CA ASN A 437 0.54 -12.79 13.72
C ASN A 437 1.57 -11.77 14.22
N GLU A 438 1.19 -10.51 14.24
CA GLU A 438 2.05 -9.40 14.61
C GLU A 438 2.61 -9.55 16.04
N THR A 439 1.96 -10.31 16.92
CA THR A 439 2.42 -10.56 18.31
C THR A 439 3.46 -11.66 18.44
N ASP A 440 3.77 -12.37 17.37
CA ASP A 440 4.71 -13.48 17.42
C ASP A 440 6.14 -12.97 17.69
N ARG A 441 6.77 -13.52 18.73
CA ARG A 441 8.14 -13.18 19.12
C ARG A 441 9.02 -14.40 19.06
N GLY A 442 9.57 -14.66 17.88
CA GLY A 442 10.52 -15.76 17.65
C GLY A 442 9.95 -17.16 17.91
N GLY A 443 10.64 -18.18 17.39
CA GLY A 443 10.25 -19.59 17.54
C GLY A 443 9.60 -20.17 16.28
N GLU A 444 10.20 -21.26 15.80
CA GLU A 444 9.65 -22.02 14.66
C GLU A 444 8.49 -22.91 15.13
N ASN A 445 7.28 -22.38 15.09
CA ASN A 445 6.11 -23.25 15.01
C ASN A 445 5.92 -23.61 13.55
N LYS A 446 6.27 -24.84 13.19
CA LYS A 446 5.93 -25.43 11.89
C LYS A 446 4.58 -26.12 12.03
N GLU A 447 3.62 -25.66 11.25
CA GLU A 447 2.30 -26.27 11.18
C GLU A 447 2.03 -26.72 9.76
N LYS A 448 1.43 -27.90 9.63
CA LYS A 448 0.89 -28.36 8.37
C LYS A 448 -0.45 -27.66 8.14
N VAL A 449 -0.59 -27.05 6.97
CA VAL A 449 -1.84 -26.46 6.50
C VAL A 449 -2.34 -27.30 5.34
N THR A 450 -3.59 -27.72 5.41
CA THR A 450 -4.23 -28.53 4.38
C THR A 450 -5.09 -27.65 3.50
N LEU A 451 -4.75 -27.57 2.22
CA LEU A 451 -5.54 -26.94 1.17
C LEU A 451 -6.40 -28.03 0.52
N GLN A 452 -7.71 -27.94 0.70
CA GLN A 452 -8.70 -28.83 0.08
C GLN A 452 -9.27 -28.14 -1.15
N PHE A 453 -8.96 -28.64 -2.33
CA PHE A 453 -9.52 -28.12 -3.57
C PHE A 453 -10.83 -28.82 -3.89
N ILE A 454 -11.82 -28.06 -4.34
CA ILE A 454 -13.07 -28.54 -4.94
C ILE A 454 -13.32 -27.78 -6.24
N GLY A 455 -14.15 -28.34 -7.13
CA GLY A 455 -14.51 -27.68 -8.39
C GLY A 455 -13.39 -27.65 -9.44
N LEU A 456 -12.36 -28.49 -9.28
CA LEU A 456 -11.35 -28.71 -10.32
C LEU A 456 -11.86 -29.71 -11.37
N GLU A 457 -11.12 -29.85 -12.47
CA GLU A 457 -11.44 -30.87 -13.47
C GLU A 457 -11.22 -32.27 -12.90
N PRO A 458 -12.19 -33.21 -12.99
CA PRO A 458 -12.05 -34.57 -12.47
C PRO A 458 -10.92 -35.37 -13.12
N ASN A 459 -10.32 -36.30 -12.37
CA ASN A 459 -9.28 -37.23 -12.82
C ASN A 459 -8.12 -36.55 -13.59
N SER A 460 -7.77 -35.32 -13.19
CA SER A 460 -6.75 -34.50 -13.84
C SER A 460 -5.56 -34.30 -12.91
N THR A 461 -4.37 -34.21 -13.51
CA THR A 461 -3.14 -33.85 -12.80
C THR A 461 -2.97 -32.34 -12.83
N TYR A 462 -2.55 -31.79 -11.69
CA TYR A 462 -2.17 -30.39 -11.55
C TYR A 462 -0.74 -30.30 -11.05
N HIS A 463 0.07 -29.46 -11.69
CA HIS A 463 1.42 -29.11 -11.28
C HIS A 463 1.38 -27.89 -10.36
N VAL A 464 2.14 -27.94 -9.26
CA VAL A 464 2.25 -26.85 -8.29
C VAL A 464 3.69 -26.41 -8.17
N GLU A 465 3.98 -25.15 -8.47
CA GLU A 465 5.25 -24.51 -8.16
C GLU A 465 5.12 -23.65 -6.90
N GLN A 466 6.08 -23.81 -5.98
CA GLN A 466 6.04 -23.18 -4.66
C GLN A 466 7.21 -22.22 -4.45
N THR A 467 6.89 -20.96 -4.20
CA THR A 467 7.87 -19.90 -3.87
C THR A 467 7.60 -19.39 -2.46
N LYS A 468 8.59 -19.54 -1.56
CA LYS A 468 8.47 -19.13 -0.15
C LYS A 468 9.17 -17.80 0.10
N LEU A 469 8.57 -16.95 0.93
CA LEU A 469 9.23 -15.84 1.58
C LEU A 469 9.15 -16.04 3.10
N ASP A 470 10.31 -16.22 3.71
CA ASP A 470 10.51 -16.39 5.15
C ASP A 470 11.94 -15.93 5.53
N GLN A 471 12.45 -16.25 6.72
CA GLN A 471 13.81 -15.89 7.15
C GLN A 471 14.94 -16.57 6.33
N ASN A 472 14.61 -17.59 5.55
CA ASN A 472 15.57 -18.41 4.81
C ASN A 472 15.41 -18.31 3.30
N ASN A 473 14.26 -17.85 2.81
CA ASN A 473 13.90 -17.86 1.39
C ASN A 473 13.41 -16.48 0.95
N ASN A 474 13.89 -16.01 -0.20
CA ASN A 474 13.47 -14.74 -0.84
C ASN A 474 13.51 -13.49 0.07
N ASN A 475 14.40 -13.47 1.07
CA ASN A 475 14.52 -12.42 2.07
C ASN A 475 15.94 -11.83 2.06
N THR A 476 16.06 -10.63 1.49
CA THR A 476 17.33 -9.92 1.34
C THR A 476 17.90 -9.44 2.67
N TYR A 477 17.05 -9.19 3.68
CA TYR A 477 17.49 -8.77 5.00
C TYR A 477 18.16 -9.92 5.75
N SER A 478 17.51 -11.08 5.85
CA SER A 478 18.11 -12.23 6.52
C SER A 478 19.36 -12.74 5.78
N ALA A 479 19.43 -12.61 4.45
CA ALA A 479 20.64 -12.90 3.69
C ALA A 479 21.79 -11.93 4.02
N TRP A 480 21.50 -10.65 4.23
CA TRP A 480 22.46 -9.65 4.69
C TRP A 480 22.91 -9.91 6.14
N GLU A 481 21.99 -10.28 7.03
CA GLU A 481 22.33 -10.65 8.41
C GLU A 481 23.28 -11.85 8.45
N LYS A 482 22.99 -12.90 7.67
CA LYS A 482 23.85 -14.09 7.52
C LYS A 482 25.22 -13.77 6.92
N ALA A 483 25.34 -12.68 6.16
CA ALA A 483 26.61 -12.18 5.64
C ALA A 483 27.40 -11.34 6.66
N GLY A 484 26.94 -11.25 7.92
CA GLY A 484 27.60 -10.51 8.99
C GLY A 484 27.12 -9.06 9.13
N SER A 485 25.97 -8.72 8.54
CA SER A 485 25.37 -7.38 8.61
C SER A 485 26.31 -6.22 8.21
N PRO A 486 27.06 -6.32 7.09
CA PRO A 486 28.04 -5.30 6.73
C PRO A 486 27.37 -3.93 6.49
N ALA A 487 27.98 -2.88 7.04
CA ALA A 487 27.49 -1.50 6.91
C ALA A 487 27.66 -0.92 5.49
N SER A 488 28.55 -1.50 4.69
CA SER A 488 28.77 -1.16 3.29
C SER A 488 28.86 -2.45 2.47
N LEU A 489 28.41 -2.41 1.21
CA LEU A 489 28.31 -3.59 0.36
C LEU A 489 29.28 -3.48 -0.82
N SER A 490 30.08 -4.52 -1.03
CA SER A 490 30.85 -4.73 -2.25
C SER A 490 29.93 -5.04 -3.44
N LYS A 491 30.45 -4.90 -4.66
CA LYS A 491 29.70 -5.28 -5.88
C LYS A 491 29.26 -6.75 -5.85
N ALA A 492 30.08 -7.64 -5.30
CA ALA A 492 29.76 -9.06 -5.20
C ALA A 492 28.62 -9.31 -4.19
N GLU A 493 28.63 -8.63 -3.05
CA GLU A 493 27.54 -8.71 -2.06
C GLU A 493 26.23 -8.14 -2.61
N ILE A 494 26.29 -7.01 -3.33
CA ILE A 494 25.11 -6.42 -3.99
C ILE A 494 24.51 -7.42 -5.00
N ALA A 495 25.34 -8.02 -5.86
CA ALA A 495 24.86 -9.00 -6.83
C ALA A 495 24.24 -10.22 -6.15
N LYS A 496 24.88 -10.75 -5.09
CA LYS A 496 24.37 -11.87 -4.31
C LYS A 496 23.01 -11.54 -3.66
N LEU A 497 22.90 -10.40 -2.99
CA LEU A 497 21.66 -9.99 -2.32
C LEU A 497 20.52 -9.69 -3.31
N LYS A 498 20.82 -9.10 -4.47
CA LYS A 498 19.81 -8.95 -5.54
C LYS A 498 19.32 -10.30 -6.05
N GLY A 499 20.21 -11.28 -6.20
CA GLY A 499 19.86 -12.64 -6.58
C GLY A 499 18.94 -13.35 -5.59
N VAL A 500 18.94 -12.96 -4.31
CA VAL A 500 18.00 -13.52 -3.32
C VAL A 500 16.56 -13.09 -3.60
N ALA A 501 16.32 -11.98 -4.29
CA ALA A 501 14.99 -11.46 -4.59
C ALA A 501 14.53 -11.79 -6.03
N SER A 502 14.91 -12.94 -6.57
CA SER A 502 14.50 -13.41 -7.91
C SER A 502 13.20 -14.21 -7.92
N LEU A 503 12.56 -14.46 -6.76
CA LEU A 503 11.38 -15.32 -6.62
C LEU A 503 11.63 -16.78 -7.05
N ASP A 504 12.82 -17.33 -6.76
CA ASP A 504 13.15 -18.71 -7.12
C ASP A 504 12.18 -19.71 -6.47
N SER A 505 11.57 -20.58 -7.29
CA SER A 505 10.70 -21.67 -6.83
C SER A 505 11.54 -22.76 -6.17
N GLY A 506 11.24 -23.09 -4.91
CA GLY A 506 12.02 -24.04 -4.12
C GLY A 506 11.49 -25.48 -4.16
N ARG A 507 10.22 -25.68 -4.52
CA ARG A 507 9.55 -26.98 -4.49
C ARG A 507 8.54 -27.08 -5.64
N LYS A 508 8.52 -28.24 -6.29
CA LYS A 508 7.50 -28.60 -7.28
C LYS A 508 6.85 -29.89 -6.81
N GLU A 509 5.53 -29.96 -6.89
CA GLU A 509 4.79 -31.19 -6.61
C GLU A 509 3.51 -31.26 -7.42
N ASP A 510 3.03 -32.47 -7.63
CA ASP A 510 1.82 -32.73 -8.39
C ASP A 510 0.74 -33.28 -7.46
N PHE A 511 -0.52 -32.97 -7.77
CA PHE A 511 -1.65 -33.67 -7.19
C PHE A 511 -2.64 -34.08 -8.27
N VAL A 512 -3.40 -35.14 -7.98
CA VAL A 512 -4.41 -35.69 -8.89
C VAL A 512 -5.79 -35.48 -8.26
N THR A 513 -6.73 -35.00 -9.04
CA THR A 513 -8.12 -34.84 -8.60
C THR A 513 -8.88 -36.18 -8.65
N ASP A 514 -9.81 -36.37 -7.72
CA ASP A 514 -10.72 -37.51 -7.74
C ASP A 514 -11.76 -37.39 -8.87
N ASN A 515 -12.67 -38.37 -8.95
CA ASN A 515 -13.74 -38.39 -9.95
C ASN A 515 -14.80 -37.27 -9.77
N LYS A 516 -14.68 -36.45 -8.73
CA LYS A 516 -15.53 -35.28 -8.45
C LYS A 516 -14.75 -33.97 -8.56
N GLY A 517 -13.48 -33.99 -8.95
CA GLY A 517 -12.67 -32.78 -9.04
C GLY A 517 -12.15 -32.28 -7.68
N ASN A 518 -12.07 -33.15 -6.66
CA ASN A 518 -11.50 -32.78 -5.37
C ASN A 518 -10.04 -33.21 -5.26
N ALA A 519 -9.23 -32.43 -4.56
CA ALA A 519 -7.86 -32.79 -4.22
C ALA A 519 -7.47 -32.23 -2.86
N LYS A 520 -6.33 -32.72 -2.33
CA LYS A 520 -5.72 -32.19 -1.12
C LYS A 520 -4.25 -31.93 -1.36
N LEU A 521 -3.78 -30.80 -0.86
CA LEU A 521 -2.38 -30.41 -0.85
C LEU A 521 -2.00 -30.01 0.59
N GLU A 522 -0.93 -30.59 1.12
CA GLU A 522 -0.38 -30.21 2.41
C GLU A 522 0.82 -29.29 2.21
N ILE A 523 0.79 -28.12 2.83
CA ILE A 523 1.92 -27.18 2.84
C ILE A 523 2.46 -26.99 4.26
N ASP A 524 3.79 -26.89 4.36
CA ASP A 524 4.49 -26.64 5.61
C ASP A 524 4.67 -25.12 5.82
N MET A 525 3.97 -24.58 6.81
CA MET A 525 3.95 -23.15 7.12
C MET A 525 4.61 -22.89 8.48
N ALA A 526 5.84 -22.39 8.47
CA ALA A 526 6.49 -21.89 9.68
C ALA A 526 5.91 -20.54 10.09
N THR A 527 6.08 -20.15 11.35
CA THR A 527 5.85 -18.75 11.79
C THR A 527 6.57 -17.79 10.85
N HIS A 528 5.91 -16.69 10.50
CA HIS A 528 6.45 -15.65 9.61
C HIS A 528 6.84 -16.19 8.22
N THR A 529 5.94 -16.94 7.60
CA THR A 529 6.10 -17.44 6.24
C THR A 529 4.92 -17.04 5.38
N MET A 530 5.19 -16.60 4.16
CA MET A 530 4.23 -16.62 3.07
C MET A 530 4.72 -17.51 1.95
N GLN A 531 3.78 -18.13 1.25
CA GLN A 531 4.06 -19.06 0.18
C GLN A 531 3.12 -18.78 -0.98
N LEU A 532 3.70 -18.46 -2.14
CA LEU A 532 3.02 -18.42 -3.42
C LEU A 532 2.97 -19.83 -3.99
N LEU A 533 1.80 -20.24 -4.46
CA LEU A 533 1.56 -21.48 -5.18
C LEU A 533 1.01 -21.11 -6.55
N ASP A 534 1.79 -21.34 -7.60
CA ASP A 534 1.32 -21.31 -8.98
C ASP A 534 0.87 -22.72 -9.36
N ILE A 535 -0.39 -22.85 -9.78
CA ILE A 535 -1.04 -24.13 -10.02
C ILE A 535 -1.59 -24.17 -11.45
N GLU A 536 -1.13 -25.11 -12.24
CA GLU A 536 -1.57 -25.32 -13.62
C GLU A 536 -2.00 -26.76 -13.86
N LYS A 537 -2.99 -26.95 -14.72
CA LYS A 537 -3.41 -28.29 -15.13
C LYS A 537 -2.37 -28.86 -16.10
N SER A 538 -1.91 -30.09 -15.86
CA SER A 538 -1.05 -30.79 -16.81
C SER A 538 -1.77 -30.98 -18.16
N PRO A 539 -1.08 -30.82 -19.30
CA PRO A 539 -1.63 -31.19 -20.59
C PRO A 539 -2.05 -32.67 -20.59
N SER A 540 -3.25 -32.97 -21.10
CA SER A 540 -3.65 -34.35 -21.34
C SER A 540 -2.81 -34.92 -22.48
N PHE A 541 -2.05 -35.99 -22.21
CA PHE A 541 -1.29 -36.73 -23.23
C PHE A 541 -2.17 -37.73 -23.99
#